data_AF-A0A952C8X5-F1
#
_entry.id   AF-A0A952C8X5-F1
#
_cell.length_a   1.000
_cell.length_b   1.000
_cell.length_c   1.000
_cell.angle_alpha   90.00
_cell.angle_beta   90.00
_cell.angle_gamma   90.00
#
_symmetry.space_group_name_H-M   'P 1'
#
loop_
_entity.id
_entity.type
_entity.pdbx_description
1 polymer ?
#
loop_
_entity_poly.entity_id
_entity_poly.type
_entity_poly.pdbx_seq_one_letter_code
_entity_poly.pdbx_strand_id
1 'polypeptide(L)'
;MATPKERFIEALKALKTLQDAGNIGIHTSEIPNRAYREILLKNGFLKEVTKGWYIGADPAEKDGDTTSWYSAYWNFCAKFLQQKYGDDWCLSADQSLLIHAGNRTVPLQLTVRSPQANNKPTHLSYQTSLFNLKTSIPPADQTVVEQGIRMYRLQAALVYCSPGIYTGNAIDARAALSMIRDASEVLPILLENGHSAIAGRLAGAFRNIGRHRIADQIVETVKQAGYDVREEDPFATKLPLALSPREWSPYANRIRLMWFQMREVITRSFPKAPGIPDNHEAYLKEVDDIYVTDAYHSLSIERYKVTPELIAKVSSGAWNSNENVEDRKQRDAMAARGYYQAFQQVKESIAAILEGANSGQQADGDHAKWYRELFDPSVVAGLLKPADLAGYRNHQVYISNSKHVPLNVDAMRDAMPVLFELLAEEKEPFVRAVLGHFIFVFIHPYMDGNGRMGRFLMNVMLASGGYPWTVIPVESRTQYMQALEQASTQQDISAFSAFIAQLVNERMKGKMIGAK
;
A
#
# COMPACT_ATOMS: atom_id res chain seq x y z
N MET A 1 40.64 -27.15 10.87
CA MET A 1 39.81 -26.51 9.82
C MET A 1 38.37 -26.60 10.26
N ALA A 2 37.60 -25.49 10.22
CA ALA A 2 36.17 -25.52 10.54
C ALA A 2 35.42 -26.47 9.59
N THR A 3 34.49 -27.25 10.13
CA THR A 3 33.59 -28.14 9.40
C THR A 3 32.65 -27.36 8.48
N PRO A 4 32.05 -27.99 7.45
CA PRO A 4 31.06 -27.32 6.59
C PRO A 4 29.88 -26.71 7.36
N LYS A 5 29.43 -27.37 8.44
CA LYS A 5 28.34 -26.90 9.31
C LYS A 5 28.74 -25.68 10.13
N GLU A 6 29.95 -25.68 10.71
CA GLU A 6 30.48 -24.53 11.45
C GLU A 6 30.64 -23.31 10.54
N ARG A 7 31.18 -23.48 9.33
CA ARG A 7 31.31 -22.38 8.36
C ARG A 7 29.96 -21.81 7.92
N PHE A 8 28.94 -22.65 7.80
CA PHE A 8 27.58 -22.19 7.48
C PHE A 8 27.00 -21.34 8.62
N ILE A 9 27.16 -21.78 9.86
CA ILE A 9 26.73 -21.03 11.05
C ILE A 9 27.45 -19.68 11.14
N GLU A 10 28.76 -19.65 10.90
CA GLU A 10 29.53 -18.40 10.87
C GLU A 10 29.05 -17.46 9.75
N ALA A 11 28.77 -17.99 8.56
CA ALA A 11 28.23 -17.21 7.45
C ALA A 11 26.87 -16.59 7.80
N LEU A 12 25.97 -17.34 8.46
CA LEU A 12 24.68 -16.84 8.93
C LEU A 12 24.85 -15.75 10.01
N LYS A 13 25.79 -15.92 10.95
CA LYS A 13 26.10 -14.89 11.95
C LYS A 13 26.63 -13.61 11.32
N ALA A 14 27.48 -13.73 10.30
CA ALA A 14 27.99 -12.57 9.56
C ALA A 14 26.85 -11.84 8.83
N LEU A 15 25.97 -12.57 8.15
CA LEU A 15 24.79 -11.99 7.49
C LEU A 15 23.87 -11.29 8.50
N LYS A 16 23.58 -11.96 9.63
CA LYS A 16 22.76 -11.40 10.70
C LYS A 16 23.35 -10.10 11.26
N THR A 17 24.66 -10.05 11.45
CA THR A 17 25.34 -8.83 11.92
C THR A 17 25.16 -7.67 10.94
N LEU A 18 25.23 -7.93 9.63
CA LEU A 18 24.96 -6.92 8.60
C LEU A 18 23.50 -6.46 8.65
N GLN A 19 22.55 -7.39 8.77
CA GLN A 19 21.11 -7.10 8.84
C GLN A 19 20.73 -6.32 10.10
N ASP A 20 21.25 -6.71 11.26
CA ASP A 20 21.00 -6.04 12.54
C ASP A 20 21.57 -4.60 12.55
N ALA A 21 22.58 -4.32 11.73
CA ALA A 21 23.11 -2.98 11.48
C ALA A 21 22.32 -2.17 10.43
N GLY A 22 21.20 -2.72 9.92
CA GLY A 22 20.36 -2.07 8.91
C GLY A 22 20.91 -2.13 7.47
N ASN A 23 21.93 -2.96 7.20
CA ASN A 23 22.49 -3.10 5.85
C ASN A 23 21.61 -3.97 4.97
N ILE A 24 20.72 -3.33 4.22
CA ILE A 24 19.82 -4.02 3.28
C ILE A 24 20.53 -4.31 1.94
N GLY A 25 21.18 -3.31 1.35
CA GLY A 25 22.11 -3.51 0.24
C GLY A 25 23.49 -3.92 0.77
N ILE A 26 24.03 -5.05 0.31
CA ILE A 26 25.28 -5.60 0.80
C ILE A 26 26.28 -5.61 -0.36
N HIS A 27 27.31 -4.78 -0.29
CA HIS A 27 28.41 -4.83 -1.22
C HIS A 27 29.35 -5.99 -0.87
N THR A 28 29.98 -6.60 -1.88
CA THR A 28 30.86 -7.76 -1.72
C THR A 28 32.00 -7.53 -0.72
N SER A 29 32.48 -6.29 -0.56
CA SER A 29 33.54 -5.94 0.40
C SER A 29 33.08 -5.94 1.86
N GLU A 30 31.77 -5.90 2.10
CA GLU A 30 31.19 -5.92 3.46
C GLU A 30 31.02 -7.35 3.97
N ILE A 31 31.08 -8.34 3.07
CA ILE A 31 31.03 -9.75 3.45
C ILE A 31 32.45 -10.19 3.83
N PRO A 32 32.71 -10.60 5.07
CA PRO A 32 34.08 -10.83 5.57
C PRO A 32 34.90 -11.85 4.77
N ASN A 33 34.22 -12.80 4.13
CA ASN A 33 34.87 -13.89 3.41
C ASN A 33 34.08 -14.28 2.15
N ARG A 34 34.78 -14.48 1.04
CA ARG A 34 34.23 -15.05 -0.20
C ARG A 34 33.50 -16.37 0.02
N ALA A 35 34.04 -17.26 0.86
CA ALA A 35 33.43 -18.54 1.17
C ALA A 35 32.06 -18.37 1.85
N TYR A 36 31.89 -17.38 2.72
CA TYR A 36 30.59 -17.09 3.34
C TYR A 36 29.57 -16.62 2.31
N ARG A 37 29.98 -15.72 1.40
CA ARG A 37 29.12 -15.28 0.30
C ARG A 37 28.63 -16.45 -0.55
N GLU A 38 29.55 -17.33 -0.98
CA GLU A 38 29.22 -18.51 -1.80
C GLU A 38 28.28 -19.48 -1.07
N ILE A 39 28.51 -19.69 0.23
CA ILE A 39 27.64 -20.52 1.07
C ILE A 39 26.25 -19.91 1.20
N LEU A 40 26.13 -18.60 1.46
CA LEU A 40 24.84 -17.93 1.64
C LEU A 40 24.04 -17.89 0.33
N LEU A 41 24.69 -17.62 -0.80
CA LEU A 41 24.08 -17.69 -2.14
C LEU A 41 23.57 -19.10 -2.44
N LYS A 42 24.41 -20.12 -2.22
CA LYS A 42 24.06 -21.52 -2.47
C LYS A 42 22.83 -21.97 -1.66
N ASN A 43 22.66 -21.43 -0.46
CA ASN A 43 21.56 -21.79 0.44
C ASN A 43 20.39 -20.79 0.38
N GLY A 44 20.37 -19.83 -0.56
CA GLY A 44 19.24 -18.92 -0.78
C GLY A 44 19.11 -17.77 0.24
N PHE A 45 20.07 -17.57 1.13
CA PHE A 45 20.06 -16.45 2.11
C PHE A 45 20.53 -15.12 1.54
N LEU A 46 21.19 -15.16 0.38
CA LEU A 46 21.55 -13.98 -0.40
C LEU A 46 21.06 -14.13 -1.84
N LYS A 47 20.69 -13.01 -2.45
CA LYS A 47 20.45 -12.89 -3.89
C LYS A 47 21.32 -11.77 -4.47
N GLU A 48 21.96 -12.03 -5.61
CA GLU A 48 22.70 -11.01 -6.34
C GLU A 48 21.72 -10.10 -7.10
N VAL A 49 21.85 -8.80 -6.92
CA VAL A 49 21.01 -7.79 -7.59
C VAL A 49 21.69 -7.26 -8.83
N THR A 50 22.97 -6.90 -8.69
CA THR A 50 23.86 -6.50 -9.77
C THR A 50 25.28 -6.86 -9.37
N LYS A 51 26.25 -6.81 -10.29
CA LYS A 51 27.59 -7.35 -10.07
C LYS A 51 28.22 -6.85 -8.77
N GLY A 52 28.46 -7.77 -7.84
CA GLY A 52 29.11 -7.48 -6.55
C GLY A 52 28.18 -6.87 -5.48
N TRP A 53 26.88 -6.83 -5.74
CA TRP A 53 25.85 -6.28 -4.87
C TRP A 53 24.74 -7.29 -4.60
N TYR A 54 24.42 -7.45 -3.32
CA TYR A 54 23.52 -8.48 -2.84
C TYR A 54 22.45 -7.90 -1.92
N ILE A 55 21.39 -8.67 -1.72
CA ILE A 55 20.38 -8.46 -0.68
C ILE A 55 20.19 -9.76 0.10
N GLY A 56 19.75 -9.64 1.36
CA GLY A 56 19.22 -10.79 2.10
C GLY A 56 17.96 -11.32 1.42
N ALA A 57 17.78 -12.64 1.46
CA ALA A 57 16.59 -13.30 0.95
C ALA A 57 16.13 -14.42 1.88
N ASP A 58 14.83 -14.74 1.83
CA ASP A 58 14.30 -15.93 2.50
C ASP A 58 14.59 -17.17 1.64
N PRO A 59 15.30 -18.19 2.18
CA PRO A 59 15.61 -19.42 1.45
C PRO A 59 14.36 -20.22 1.02
N ALA A 60 13.19 -19.94 1.58
CA ALA A 60 11.91 -20.52 1.18
C ALA A 60 11.24 -19.80 0.00
N GLU A 61 11.80 -18.68 -0.47
CA GLU A 61 11.31 -17.99 -1.67
C GLU A 61 11.44 -18.89 -2.91
N LYS A 62 10.34 -18.96 -3.68
CA LYS A 62 10.32 -19.69 -4.95
C LYS A 62 10.94 -18.85 -6.06
N ASP A 63 11.32 -19.51 -7.16
CA ASP A 63 11.75 -18.82 -8.37
C ASP A 63 10.66 -17.85 -8.85
N GLY A 64 11.07 -16.61 -9.14
CA GLY A 64 10.16 -15.52 -9.50
C GLY A 64 9.56 -14.76 -8.31
N ASP A 65 9.77 -15.19 -7.07
CA ASP A 65 9.31 -14.42 -5.90
C ASP A 65 10.10 -13.10 -5.78
N THR A 66 9.39 -11.99 -5.82
CA THR A 66 9.95 -10.63 -5.87
C THR A 66 10.00 -9.94 -4.50
N THR A 67 9.54 -10.62 -3.44
CA THR A 67 9.32 -10.03 -2.11
C THR A 67 10.59 -9.43 -1.50
N SER A 68 11.68 -10.21 -1.43
CA SER A 68 12.96 -9.71 -0.92
C SER A 68 13.49 -8.52 -1.72
N TRP A 69 13.27 -8.50 -3.05
CA TRP A 69 13.73 -7.38 -3.87
C TRP A 69 12.92 -6.11 -3.65
N TYR A 70 11.59 -6.18 -3.74
CA TYR A 70 10.76 -4.97 -3.63
C TYR A 70 10.78 -4.39 -2.21
N SER A 71 10.90 -5.22 -1.18
CA SER A 71 11.11 -4.73 0.20
C SER A 71 12.47 -4.06 0.40
N ALA A 72 13.51 -4.54 -0.30
CA ALA A 72 14.85 -3.97 -0.24
C ALA A 72 15.05 -2.75 -1.16
N TYR A 73 14.20 -2.56 -2.18
CA TYR A 73 14.47 -1.71 -3.35
C TYR A 73 14.99 -0.32 -3.00
N TRP A 74 14.25 0.45 -2.20
CA TRP A 74 14.61 1.85 -1.90
C TRP A 74 15.88 1.95 -1.06
N ASN A 75 16.02 1.10 -0.04
CA ASN A 75 17.22 1.08 0.81
C ASN A 75 18.45 0.58 0.05
N PHE A 76 18.27 -0.38 -0.85
CA PHE A 76 19.31 -0.82 -1.77
C PHE A 76 19.74 0.34 -2.69
N CYS A 77 18.79 1.03 -3.33
CA CYS A 77 19.10 2.14 -4.22
C CYS A 77 19.82 3.28 -3.50
N ALA A 78 19.37 3.67 -2.31
CA ALA A 78 20.02 4.69 -1.49
C ALA A 78 21.49 4.35 -1.24
N LYS A 79 21.76 3.14 -0.74
CA LYS A 79 23.13 2.69 -0.43
C LYS A 79 23.98 2.49 -1.68
N PHE A 80 23.41 1.89 -2.72
CA PHE A 80 24.09 1.69 -4.01
C PHE A 80 24.54 3.01 -4.63
N LEU A 81 23.66 4.02 -4.64
CA LEU A 81 23.95 5.33 -5.20
C LEU A 81 24.93 6.12 -4.33
N GLN A 82 24.79 6.04 -3.00
CA GLN A 82 25.76 6.66 -2.07
C GLN A 82 27.17 6.08 -2.28
N GLN A 83 27.32 4.76 -2.41
CA GLN A 83 28.64 4.17 -2.66
C GLN A 83 29.18 4.54 -4.06
N LYS A 84 28.29 4.68 -5.05
CA LYS A 84 28.68 4.94 -6.45
C LYS A 84 29.04 6.40 -6.70
N TYR A 85 28.32 7.34 -6.10
CA TYR A 85 28.40 8.77 -6.42
C TYR A 85 28.70 9.66 -5.21
N GLY A 86 28.85 9.09 -4.00
CA GLY A 86 28.94 9.89 -2.78
C GLY A 86 27.68 10.74 -2.61
N ASP A 87 27.86 12.04 -2.44
CA ASP A 87 26.76 13.00 -2.32
C ASP A 87 26.30 13.60 -3.66
N ASP A 88 27.01 13.30 -4.75
CA ASP A 88 26.80 13.89 -6.09
C ASP A 88 25.69 13.19 -6.89
N TRP A 89 24.57 12.86 -6.25
CA TRP A 89 23.43 12.24 -6.94
C TRP A 89 22.08 12.71 -6.40
N CYS A 90 21.07 12.75 -7.25
CA CYS A 90 19.70 13.10 -6.86
C CYS A 90 18.70 12.37 -7.76
N LEU A 91 17.53 12.00 -7.24
CA LEU A 91 16.43 11.51 -8.08
C LEU A 91 15.93 12.60 -9.05
N SER A 92 15.24 12.19 -10.12
CA SER A 92 14.54 13.14 -11.00
C SER A 92 13.43 13.90 -10.25
N ALA A 93 13.06 15.08 -10.75
CA ALA A 93 11.95 15.87 -10.19
C ALA A 93 10.64 15.06 -10.18
N ASP A 94 10.33 14.36 -11.27
CA ASP A 94 9.17 13.47 -11.39
C ASP A 94 9.12 12.44 -10.27
N GLN A 95 10.20 11.68 -10.06
CA GLN A 95 10.23 10.66 -9.00
C GLN A 95 10.19 11.28 -7.60
N SER A 96 10.85 12.42 -7.41
CA SER A 96 10.82 13.16 -6.15
C SER A 96 9.38 13.57 -5.81
N LEU A 97 8.61 14.05 -6.80
CA LEU A 97 7.22 14.44 -6.63
C LEU A 97 6.33 13.26 -6.21
N LEU A 98 6.51 12.09 -6.83
CA LEU A 98 5.78 10.88 -6.47
C LEU A 98 6.03 10.50 -5.00
N ILE A 99 7.29 10.56 -4.54
CA ILE A 99 7.64 10.25 -3.15
C ILE A 99 7.00 11.25 -2.18
N HIS A 100 7.03 12.55 -2.48
CA HIS A 100 6.35 13.58 -1.67
C HIS A 100 4.82 13.34 -1.59
N ALA A 101 4.23 12.85 -2.68
CA ALA A 101 2.81 12.47 -2.74
C ALA A 101 2.49 11.12 -2.06
N GLY A 102 3.44 10.53 -1.35
CA GLY A 102 3.29 9.26 -0.64
C GLY A 102 3.34 8.03 -1.55
N ASN A 103 3.72 8.17 -2.82
CA ASN A 103 3.84 7.07 -3.77
C ASN A 103 5.27 6.55 -3.82
N ARG A 104 5.47 5.38 -3.21
CA ARG A 104 6.75 4.65 -3.19
C ARG A 104 6.70 3.35 -4.00
N THR A 105 5.75 3.21 -4.93
CA THR A 105 5.69 2.06 -5.83
C THR A 105 7.03 1.89 -6.55
N VAL A 106 7.54 0.65 -6.58
CA VAL A 106 8.82 0.35 -7.21
C VAL A 106 8.74 0.59 -8.73
N PRO A 107 9.49 1.54 -9.30
CA PRO A 107 9.44 1.82 -10.73
C PRO A 107 10.23 0.75 -11.53
N LEU A 108 9.81 0.52 -12.77
CA LEU A 108 10.59 -0.31 -13.72
C LEU A 108 11.95 0.34 -14.04
N GLN A 109 12.01 1.67 -14.06
CA GLN A 109 13.25 2.41 -14.22
C GLN A 109 13.25 3.64 -13.32
N LEU A 110 14.24 3.70 -12.42
CA LEU A 110 14.47 4.84 -11.55
C LEU A 110 15.48 5.79 -12.21
N THR A 111 15.07 7.03 -12.48
CA THR A 111 15.97 8.02 -13.08
C THR A 111 16.78 8.73 -12.00
N VAL A 112 18.10 8.63 -12.10
CA VAL A 112 19.06 9.20 -11.16
C VAL A 112 19.94 10.20 -11.91
N ARG A 113 20.11 11.38 -11.34
CA ARG A 113 20.96 12.47 -11.85
C ARG A 113 22.29 12.44 -11.11
N SER A 114 23.40 12.53 -11.83
CA SER A 114 24.72 12.78 -11.26
C SER A 114 25.67 13.38 -12.29
N PRO A 115 26.54 14.35 -11.94
CA PRO A 115 27.59 14.84 -12.84
C PRO A 115 28.55 13.74 -13.30
N GLN A 116 28.70 12.70 -12.47
CA GLN A 116 29.59 11.56 -12.67
C GLN A 116 28.91 10.39 -13.39
N ALA A 117 27.62 10.51 -13.74
CA ALA A 117 26.90 9.45 -14.43
C ALA A 117 27.35 9.27 -15.90
N ASN A 118 26.84 8.22 -16.54
CA ASN A 118 27.30 7.73 -17.84
C ASN A 118 26.21 7.63 -18.92
N ASN A 119 25.00 8.13 -18.66
CA ASN A 119 23.83 8.04 -19.55
C ASN A 119 23.45 6.60 -19.94
N LYS A 120 23.76 5.62 -19.09
CA LYS A 120 23.45 4.21 -19.33
C LYS A 120 22.59 3.60 -18.22
N PRO A 121 21.72 2.64 -18.56
CA PRO A 121 21.01 1.88 -17.56
C PRO A 121 21.97 0.99 -16.75
N THR A 122 21.71 0.87 -15.45
CA THR A 122 22.23 -0.19 -14.59
C THR A 122 21.08 -1.15 -14.33
N HIS A 123 21.16 -2.36 -14.86
CA HIS A 123 20.15 -3.38 -14.64
C HIS A 123 20.23 -3.90 -13.20
N LEU A 124 19.05 -4.08 -12.61
CA LEU A 124 18.84 -4.64 -11.28
C LEU A 124 17.93 -5.88 -11.41
N SER A 125 17.50 -6.46 -10.28
CA SER A 125 16.63 -7.63 -10.29
C SER A 125 15.24 -7.35 -10.86
N TYR A 126 14.57 -8.41 -11.35
CA TYR A 126 13.15 -8.42 -11.75
C TYR A 126 12.74 -7.28 -12.70
N GLN A 127 13.53 -7.08 -13.77
CA GLN A 127 13.29 -6.08 -14.82
C GLN A 127 13.33 -4.62 -14.36
N THR A 128 13.82 -4.36 -13.14
CA THR A 128 14.05 -3.00 -12.67
C THR A 128 15.42 -2.49 -13.10
N SER A 129 15.58 -1.17 -13.21
CA SER A 129 16.84 -0.54 -13.61
C SER A 129 17.02 0.85 -13.02
N LEU A 130 18.27 1.32 -12.96
CA LEU A 130 18.59 2.73 -12.73
C LEU A 130 19.02 3.36 -14.04
N PHE A 131 18.37 4.43 -14.48
CA PHE A 131 18.90 5.24 -15.58
C PHE A 131 19.77 6.37 -15.00
N ASN A 132 21.09 6.24 -15.17
CA ASN A 132 22.05 7.18 -14.62
C ASN A 132 22.27 8.35 -15.60
N LEU A 133 21.48 9.39 -15.48
CA LEU A 133 21.55 10.60 -16.30
C LEU A 133 22.73 11.49 -15.88
N LYS A 134 23.63 11.76 -16.83
CA LYS A 134 24.78 12.65 -16.65
C LYS A 134 24.35 14.10 -16.74
N THR A 135 24.17 14.72 -15.58
CA THR A 135 23.69 16.11 -15.46
C THR A 135 23.97 16.64 -14.05
N SER A 136 23.95 17.96 -13.87
CA SER A 136 24.07 18.55 -12.54
C SER A 136 22.93 18.12 -11.62
N ILE A 137 23.25 18.04 -10.33
CA ILE A 137 22.25 17.95 -9.27
C ILE A 137 21.72 19.36 -8.96
N PRO A 138 20.46 19.47 -8.51
CA PRO A 138 19.93 20.75 -8.03
C PRO A 138 20.74 21.28 -6.84
N PRO A 139 20.70 22.60 -6.59
CA PRO A 139 21.42 23.23 -5.49
C PRO A 139 20.88 22.76 -4.13
N ALA A 140 21.70 22.91 -3.08
CA ALA A 140 21.44 22.31 -1.77
C ALA A 140 20.11 22.74 -1.14
N ASP A 141 19.72 24.00 -1.33
CA ASP A 141 18.46 24.60 -0.88
C ASP A 141 17.22 24.03 -1.59
N GLN A 142 17.40 23.38 -2.75
CA GLN A 142 16.36 22.69 -3.52
C GLN A 142 16.40 21.17 -3.36
N THR A 143 17.31 20.64 -2.51
CA THR A 143 17.44 19.21 -2.22
C THR A 143 17.00 18.85 -0.80
N VAL A 144 16.56 17.61 -0.64
CA VAL A 144 16.30 16.97 0.66
C VAL A 144 16.79 15.53 0.62
N VAL A 145 17.21 15.02 1.78
CA VAL A 145 17.52 13.59 1.97
C VAL A 145 16.48 13.01 2.92
N GLU A 146 15.74 12.01 2.46
CA GLU A 146 14.77 11.28 3.27
C GLU A 146 15.09 9.79 3.21
N GLN A 147 15.31 9.15 4.36
CA GLN A 147 15.66 7.72 4.42
C GLN A 147 16.85 7.34 3.49
N GLY A 148 17.86 8.21 3.40
CA GLY A 148 19.04 8.01 2.55
C GLY A 148 18.81 8.29 1.06
N ILE A 149 17.59 8.65 0.65
CA ILE A 149 17.29 9.04 -0.73
C ILE A 149 17.47 10.54 -0.90
N ARG A 150 18.41 10.96 -1.75
CA ARG A 150 18.57 12.37 -2.15
C ARG A 150 17.62 12.71 -3.29
N MET A 151 16.76 13.70 -3.10
CA MET A 151 15.70 14.07 -4.03
C MET A 151 15.44 15.59 -4.03
N TYR A 152 14.67 16.06 -5.00
CA TYR A 152 14.21 17.45 -5.01
C TYR A 152 13.29 17.69 -3.81
N ARG A 153 13.37 18.88 -3.21
CA ARG A 153 12.32 19.37 -2.30
C ARG A 153 11.01 19.52 -3.07
N LEU A 154 9.88 19.43 -2.38
CA LEU A 154 8.55 19.48 -2.99
C LEU A 154 8.37 20.65 -3.97
N GLN A 155 8.74 21.86 -3.55
CA GLN A 155 8.59 23.09 -4.33
C GLN A 155 9.38 23.01 -5.64
N ALA A 156 10.65 22.59 -5.55
CA ALA A 156 11.51 22.40 -6.72
C ALA A 156 11.03 21.23 -7.60
N ALA A 157 10.53 20.15 -7.00
CA ALA A 157 9.97 19.01 -7.72
C ALA A 157 8.75 19.44 -8.57
N LEU A 158 7.84 20.26 -8.02
CA LEU A 158 6.68 20.81 -8.74
C LEU A 158 7.09 21.71 -9.92
N VAL A 159 8.13 22.52 -9.74
CA VAL A 159 8.64 23.41 -10.80
C VAL A 159 9.34 22.61 -11.90
N TYR A 160 10.17 21.63 -11.54
CA TYR A 160 11.04 20.93 -12.50
C TYR A 160 10.46 19.61 -13.02
N CYS A 161 9.28 19.16 -12.57
CA CYS A 161 8.68 17.95 -13.10
C CYS A 161 8.25 18.11 -14.57
N SER A 162 8.30 16.99 -15.28
CA SER A 162 7.84 16.92 -16.66
C SER A 162 6.34 17.20 -16.75
N PRO A 163 5.85 17.77 -17.87
CA PRO A 163 4.41 17.93 -18.09
C PRO A 163 3.63 16.62 -18.01
N GLY A 164 4.25 15.48 -18.34
CA GLY A 164 3.60 14.17 -18.34
C GLY A 164 3.12 13.70 -16.96
N ILE A 165 3.70 14.22 -15.87
CA ILE A 165 3.26 13.88 -14.51
C ILE A 165 1.80 14.28 -14.24
N TYR A 166 1.33 15.38 -14.82
CA TYR A 166 -0.03 15.88 -14.60
C TYR A 166 -1.10 15.00 -15.27
N THR A 167 -0.73 14.19 -16.26
CA THR A 167 -1.64 13.27 -16.96
C THR A 167 -1.42 11.82 -16.54
N GLY A 168 -0.17 11.36 -16.50
CA GLY A 168 0.19 9.99 -16.12
C GLY A 168 0.10 9.72 -14.62
N ASN A 169 0.21 10.75 -13.77
CA ASN A 169 0.23 10.65 -12.32
C ASN A 169 -0.63 11.76 -11.68
N ALA A 170 -1.83 11.99 -12.23
CA ALA A 170 -2.68 13.10 -11.84
C ALA A 170 -3.02 13.13 -10.34
N ILE A 171 -3.28 11.97 -9.72
CA ILE A 171 -3.52 11.88 -8.26
C ILE A 171 -2.29 12.35 -7.49
N ASP A 172 -1.10 11.88 -7.87
CA ASP A 172 0.15 12.20 -7.19
C ASP A 172 0.47 13.70 -7.33
N ALA A 173 0.30 14.27 -8.53
CA ALA A 173 0.50 15.69 -8.79
C ALA A 173 -0.47 16.57 -7.98
N ARG A 174 -1.76 16.20 -7.91
CA ARG A 174 -2.76 16.93 -7.10
C ARG A 174 -2.48 16.83 -5.61
N ALA A 175 -2.08 15.65 -5.13
CA ALA A 175 -1.67 15.48 -3.73
C ALA A 175 -0.44 16.33 -3.40
N ALA A 176 0.58 16.37 -4.25
CA ALA A 176 1.75 17.21 -4.07
C ALA A 176 1.41 18.72 -4.09
N LEU A 177 0.58 19.17 -5.04
CA LEU A 177 0.10 20.57 -5.09
C LEU A 177 -0.66 20.95 -3.81
N SER A 178 -1.45 20.03 -3.24
CA SER A 178 -2.25 20.31 -2.04
C SER A 178 -1.41 20.62 -0.78
N MET A 179 -0.14 20.22 -0.79
CA MET A 179 0.81 20.47 0.29
C MET A 179 1.39 21.90 0.27
N ILE A 180 1.32 22.60 -0.87
CA ILE A 180 1.76 24.00 -0.98
C ILE A 180 0.74 24.92 -0.32
N ARG A 181 1.19 25.70 0.66
CA ARG A 181 0.34 26.54 1.51
C ARG A 181 0.21 27.96 0.97
N ASP A 182 1.27 28.46 0.35
CA ASP A 182 1.32 29.81 -0.23
C ASP A 182 2.15 29.84 -1.52
N ALA A 183 1.82 30.77 -2.41
CA ALA A 183 2.57 30.98 -3.65
C ALA A 183 4.05 31.32 -3.40
N SER A 184 4.37 31.96 -2.27
CA SER A 184 5.74 32.32 -1.88
C SER A 184 6.69 31.12 -1.79
N GLU A 185 6.16 29.90 -1.65
CA GLU A 185 6.99 28.68 -1.59
C GLU A 185 7.59 28.31 -2.96
N VAL A 186 6.90 28.61 -4.06
CA VAL A 186 7.34 28.26 -5.43
C VAL A 186 7.87 29.46 -6.20
N LEU A 187 7.45 30.68 -5.84
CA LEU A 187 7.81 31.92 -6.51
C LEU A 187 9.33 32.17 -6.61
N PRO A 188 10.15 31.95 -5.58
CA PRO A 188 11.60 32.16 -5.68
C PRO A 188 12.23 31.35 -6.83
N ILE A 189 11.87 30.07 -6.92
CA ILE A 189 12.40 29.16 -7.96
C ILE A 189 11.93 29.58 -9.36
N LEU A 190 10.66 30.02 -9.46
CA LEU A 190 10.07 30.48 -10.72
C LEU A 190 10.72 31.78 -11.23
N LEU A 191 11.01 32.72 -10.31
CA LEU A 191 11.55 34.04 -10.64
C LEU A 191 13.05 34.00 -10.96
N GLU A 192 13.85 33.21 -10.23
CA GLU A 192 15.31 33.13 -10.42
C GLU A 192 15.71 32.75 -11.85
N ASN A 193 14.86 32.01 -12.58
CA ASN A 193 15.17 31.48 -13.90
C ASN A 193 14.19 31.95 -15.00
N GLY A 194 13.26 32.86 -14.68
CA GLY A 194 12.27 33.36 -15.63
C GLY A 194 11.37 32.27 -16.23
N HIS A 195 10.94 31.30 -15.41
CA HIS A 195 10.20 30.10 -15.83
C HIS A 195 8.73 30.39 -16.19
N SER A 196 8.46 31.31 -17.12
CA SER A 196 7.10 31.83 -17.34
C SER A 196 6.10 30.77 -17.84
N ALA A 197 6.53 29.84 -18.69
CA ALA A 197 5.72 28.71 -19.13
C ALA A 197 5.39 27.74 -17.99
N ILE A 198 6.34 27.51 -17.07
CA ILE A 198 6.11 26.66 -15.88
C ILE A 198 5.17 27.36 -14.92
N ALA A 199 5.33 28.67 -14.71
CA ALA A 199 4.44 29.48 -13.89
C ALA A 199 2.98 29.40 -14.39
N GLY A 200 2.78 29.51 -15.71
CA GLY A 200 1.46 29.36 -16.33
C GLY A 200 0.84 27.97 -16.12
N ARG A 201 1.64 26.91 -16.28
CA ARG A 201 1.23 25.54 -16.01
C ARG A 201 0.90 25.29 -14.53
N LEU A 202 1.73 25.77 -13.61
CA LEU A 202 1.48 25.64 -12.17
C LEU A 202 0.25 26.43 -11.73
N ALA A 203 0.04 27.63 -12.25
CA ALA A 203 -1.17 28.40 -12.00
C ALA A 203 -2.43 27.64 -12.45
N GLY A 204 -2.42 27.09 -13.67
CA GLY A 204 -3.52 26.24 -14.14
C GLY A 204 -3.73 24.99 -13.27
N ALA A 205 -2.63 24.34 -12.85
CA ALA A 205 -2.67 23.19 -11.96
C ALA A 205 -3.25 23.50 -10.57
N PHE A 206 -2.86 24.62 -9.96
CA PHE A 206 -3.44 25.10 -8.70
C PHE A 206 -4.92 25.44 -8.87
N ARG A 207 -5.30 26.03 -10.02
CA ARG A 207 -6.70 26.30 -10.33
C ARG A 207 -7.53 25.02 -10.43
N ASN A 208 -6.96 23.95 -11.01
CA ASN A 208 -7.60 22.63 -11.10
C ASN A 208 -7.96 22.05 -9.72
N ILE A 209 -7.11 22.27 -8.70
CA ILE A 209 -7.36 21.81 -7.33
C ILE A 209 -8.07 22.84 -6.43
N GLY A 210 -8.63 23.91 -7.02
CA GLY A 210 -9.38 24.95 -6.30
C GLY A 210 -8.52 25.94 -5.51
N ARG A 211 -7.20 26.01 -5.76
CA ARG A 211 -6.27 26.94 -5.09
C ARG A 211 -6.10 28.23 -5.91
N HIS A 212 -7.23 28.89 -6.19
CA HIS A 212 -7.28 30.09 -7.04
C HIS A 212 -6.34 31.21 -6.59
N ARG A 213 -6.30 31.51 -5.28
CA ARG A 213 -5.43 32.55 -4.73
C ARG A 213 -3.95 32.31 -5.02
N ILE A 214 -3.48 31.06 -4.88
CA ILE A 214 -2.09 30.71 -5.19
C ILE A 214 -1.83 30.89 -6.69
N ALA A 215 -2.75 30.43 -7.54
CA ALA A 215 -2.64 30.59 -8.98
C ALA A 215 -2.54 32.07 -9.39
N ASP A 216 -3.45 32.91 -8.87
CA ASP A 216 -3.51 34.34 -9.19
C ASP A 216 -2.22 35.05 -8.73
N GLN A 217 -1.75 34.78 -7.51
CA GLN A 217 -0.48 35.33 -7.00
C GLN A 217 0.73 34.92 -7.86
N ILE A 218 0.78 33.67 -8.34
CA ILE A 218 1.85 33.21 -9.23
C ILE A 218 1.83 34.03 -10.53
N VAL A 219 0.68 34.15 -11.18
CA VAL A 219 0.56 34.88 -12.45
C VAL A 219 0.88 36.36 -12.28
N GLU A 220 0.33 37.01 -11.25
CA GLU A 220 0.54 38.43 -10.98
C GLU A 220 2.01 38.74 -10.69
N THR A 221 2.66 37.98 -9.80
CA THR A 221 4.04 38.24 -9.38
C THR A 221 5.01 38.03 -10.54
N VAL A 222 4.84 36.95 -11.32
CA VAL A 222 5.72 36.68 -12.46
C VAL A 222 5.53 37.71 -13.58
N LYS A 223 4.31 38.21 -13.80
CA LYS A 223 4.05 39.33 -14.73
C LYS A 223 4.67 40.65 -14.25
N GLN A 224 4.58 40.95 -12.94
CA GLN A 224 5.20 42.14 -12.35
C GLN A 224 6.73 42.11 -12.47
N ALA A 225 7.34 40.93 -12.47
CA ALA A 225 8.76 40.73 -12.76
C ALA A 225 9.14 40.89 -14.25
N GLY A 226 8.18 41.21 -15.13
CA GLY A 226 8.41 41.50 -16.54
C GLY A 226 8.28 40.30 -17.49
N TYR A 227 7.80 39.15 -17.03
CA TYR A 227 7.64 37.95 -17.85
C TYR A 227 6.20 37.81 -18.39
N ASP A 228 6.03 37.32 -19.63
CA ASP A 228 4.72 36.95 -20.16
C ASP A 228 4.31 35.54 -19.69
N VAL A 229 3.17 35.44 -19.01
CA VAL A 229 2.63 34.20 -18.45
C VAL A 229 1.32 33.86 -19.12
N ARG A 230 1.28 32.69 -19.76
CA ARG A 230 0.07 32.09 -20.34
C ARG A 230 -0.34 30.90 -19.49
N GLU A 231 -1.51 31.01 -18.86
CA GLU A 231 -2.04 29.93 -18.02
C GLU A 231 -2.56 28.78 -18.88
N GLU A 232 -2.23 27.55 -18.48
CA GLU A 232 -2.70 26.31 -19.09
C GLU A 232 -2.95 25.28 -17.99
N ASP A 233 -4.13 24.65 -17.95
CA ASP A 233 -4.40 23.53 -17.06
C ASP A 233 -3.72 22.26 -17.61
N PRO A 234 -2.71 21.70 -16.92
CA PRO A 234 -1.97 20.55 -17.44
C PRO A 234 -2.69 19.22 -17.20
N PHE A 235 -3.81 19.20 -16.47
CA PHE A 235 -4.56 17.98 -16.21
C PHE A 235 -5.50 17.65 -17.37
N ALA A 236 -5.59 16.37 -17.72
CA ALA A 236 -6.56 15.89 -18.72
C ALA A 236 -8.02 16.00 -18.24
N THR A 237 -8.24 16.10 -16.93
CA THR A 237 -9.56 16.14 -16.29
C THR A 237 -9.65 17.26 -15.28
N LYS A 238 -10.85 17.81 -15.09
CA LYS A 238 -11.15 18.66 -13.94
C LYS A 238 -11.35 17.82 -12.69
N LEU A 239 -10.97 18.36 -11.54
CA LEU A 239 -11.24 17.70 -10.26
C LEU A 239 -12.68 18.00 -9.81
N PRO A 240 -13.58 17.00 -9.70
CA PRO A 240 -14.94 17.21 -9.23
C PRO A 240 -15.04 17.37 -7.70
N LEU A 241 -13.91 17.24 -7.00
CA LEU A 241 -13.79 17.31 -5.55
C LEU A 241 -13.15 18.63 -5.11
N ALA A 242 -13.73 19.28 -4.10
CA ALA A 242 -13.07 20.38 -3.39
C ALA A 242 -12.12 19.82 -2.32
N LEU A 243 -10.81 19.98 -2.51
CA LEU A 243 -9.83 19.65 -1.47
C LEU A 243 -9.79 20.74 -0.41
N SER A 244 -9.86 20.34 0.87
CA SER A 244 -9.81 21.27 2.00
C SER A 244 -8.54 22.13 1.93
N PRO A 245 -8.62 23.47 2.08
CA PRO A 245 -7.46 24.35 2.18
C PRO A 245 -6.61 24.14 3.43
N ARG A 246 -7.15 23.41 4.42
CA ARG A 246 -6.51 23.14 5.70
C ARG A 246 -5.98 21.72 5.83
N GLU A 247 -6.29 20.85 4.87
CA GLU A 247 -5.73 19.50 4.82
C GLU A 247 -4.44 19.53 3.98
N TRP A 248 -3.32 19.27 4.64
CA TRP A 248 -1.98 19.31 4.03
C TRP A 248 -1.32 17.94 3.98
N SER A 249 -1.92 16.92 4.59
CA SER A 249 -1.38 15.57 4.52
C SER A 249 -1.46 15.08 3.07
N PRO A 250 -0.33 14.72 2.43
CA PRO A 250 -0.37 14.12 1.11
C PRO A 250 -1.14 12.80 1.13
N TYR A 251 -1.12 12.09 2.27
CA TYR A 251 -1.81 10.82 2.43
C TYR A 251 -3.32 11.00 2.48
N ALA A 252 -3.82 11.94 3.29
CA ALA A 252 -5.25 12.26 3.37
C ALA A 252 -5.81 12.66 1.99
N ASN A 253 -5.17 13.63 1.33
CA ASN A 253 -5.61 14.10 0.03
C ASN A 253 -5.49 13.01 -1.04
N ARG A 254 -4.44 12.19 -1.01
CA ARG A 254 -4.31 11.03 -1.90
C ARG A 254 -5.47 10.05 -1.74
N ILE A 255 -5.85 9.68 -0.53
CA ILE A 255 -6.96 8.75 -0.29
C ILE A 255 -8.27 9.32 -0.85
N ARG A 256 -8.56 10.60 -0.62
CA ARG A 256 -9.75 11.26 -1.21
C ARG A 256 -9.70 11.24 -2.73
N LEU A 257 -8.58 11.64 -3.33
CA LEU A 257 -8.41 11.65 -4.79
C LEU A 257 -8.60 10.25 -5.40
N MET A 258 -8.00 9.22 -4.78
CA MET A 258 -8.18 7.82 -5.17
C MET A 258 -9.65 7.40 -5.09
N TRP A 259 -10.31 7.71 -3.96
CA TRP A 259 -11.72 7.39 -3.75
C TRP A 259 -12.59 7.95 -4.88
N PHE A 260 -12.50 9.25 -5.15
CA PHE A 260 -13.34 9.91 -6.14
C PHE A 260 -13.08 9.39 -7.57
N GLN A 261 -11.81 9.23 -7.96
CA GLN A 261 -11.49 8.73 -9.30
C GLN A 261 -11.94 7.28 -9.51
N MET A 262 -11.73 6.43 -8.52
CA MET A 262 -12.08 5.01 -8.62
C MET A 262 -13.59 4.78 -8.45
N ARG A 263 -14.27 5.60 -7.65
CA ARG A 263 -15.74 5.61 -7.52
C ARG A 263 -16.40 5.75 -8.89
N GLU A 264 -15.99 6.72 -9.70
CA GLU A 264 -16.51 6.95 -11.06
C GLU A 264 -16.41 5.70 -11.95
N VAL A 265 -15.34 4.90 -11.80
CA VAL A 265 -15.16 3.65 -12.53
C VAL A 265 -16.15 2.59 -12.03
N ILE A 266 -16.27 2.43 -10.71
CA ILE A 266 -17.14 1.43 -10.08
C ILE A 266 -18.62 1.72 -10.40
N THR A 267 -19.03 2.99 -10.36
CA THR A 267 -20.43 3.38 -10.57
C THR A 267 -20.94 3.10 -12.00
N ARG A 268 -20.06 2.89 -12.98
CA ARG A 268 -20.45 2.60 -14.36
C ARG A 268 -21.10 1.23 -14.53
N SER A 269 -20.76 0.27 -13.67
CA SER A 269 -21.28 -1.08 -13.76
C SER A 269 -21.10 -1.81 -12.44
N PHE A 270 -22.15 -1.82 -11.62
CA PHE A 270 -22.20 -2.59 -10.37
C PHE A 270 -23.57 -3.26 -10.18
N PRO A 271 -23.63 -4.40 -9.46
CA PRO A 271 -24.90 -5.04 -9.14
C PRO A 271 -25.77 -4.12 -8.29
N LYS A 272 -27.03 -3.89 -8.68
CA LYS A 272 -27.95 -3.08 -7.87
C LYS A 272 -28.17 -3.71 -6.48
N ALA A 273 -28.20 -2.88 -5.45
CA ALA A 273 -28.44 -3.32 -4.08
C ALA A 273 -29.82 -3.98 -3.95
N PRO A 274 -29.92 -5.16 -3.29
CA PRO A 274 -31.19 -5.78 -2.96
C PRO A 274 -32.06 -4.92 -2.03
N GLY A 275 -31.42 -4.12 -1.18
CA GLY A 275 -32.06 -3.41 -0.07
C GLY A 275 -31.94 -4.21 1.22
N ILE A 276 -31.96 -3.52 2.37
CA ILE A 276 -31.89 -4.16 3.68
C ILE A 276 -33.08 -5.14 3.82
N PRO A 277 -32.84 -6.42 4.14
CA PRO A 277 -33.90 -7.41 4.27
C PRO A 277 -34.76 -7.12 5.51
N ASP A 278 -36.07 -7.36 5.45
CA ASP A 278 -36.95 -7.17 6.62
C ASP A 278 -36.63 -8.17 7.77
N ASN A 279 -36.17 -9.38 7.42
CA ASN A 279 -35.84 -10.42 8.38
C ASN A 279 -34.33 -10.45 8.65
N HIS A 280 -33.89 -9.63 9.61
CA HIS A 280 -32.48 -9.54 10.01
C HIS A 280 -31.95 -10.86 10.58
N GLU A 281 -32.77 -11.61 11.33
CA GLU A 281 -32.38 -12.90 11.90
C GLU A 281 -32.05 -13.92 10.81
N ALA A 282 -32.86 -13.98 9.75
CA ALA A 282 -32.59 -14.84 8.61
C ALA A 282 -31.29 -14.46 7.89
N TYR A 283 -31.05 -13.16 7.70
CA TYR A 283 -29.79 -12.68 7.10
C TYR A 283 -28.57 -13.06 7.94
N LEU A 284 -28.62 -12.83 9.27
CA LEU A 284 -27.54 -13.20 10.17
C LEU A 284 -27.32 -14.71 10.23
N LYS A 285 -28.39 -15.50 10.12
CA LYS A 285 -28.30 -16.95 10.00
C LYS A 285 -27.57 -17.36 8.71
N GLU A 286 -27.87 -16.72 7.56
CA GLU A 286 -27.15 -16.99 6.32
C GLU A 286 -25.65 -16.63 6.42
N VAL A 287 -25.33 -15.57 7.16
CA VAL A 287 -23.94 -15.21 7.48
C VAL A 287 -23.28 -16.32 8.31
N ASP A 288 -23.93 -16.82 9.36
CA ASP A 288 -23.42 -17.94 10.16
C ASP A 288 -23.25 -19.23 9.33
N ASP A 289 -24.22 -19.55 8.47
CA ASP A 289 -24.21 -20.77 7.65
C ASP A 289 -23.03 -20.79 6.66
N ILE A 290 -22.50 -19.62 6.24
CA ILE A 290 -21.36 -19.54 5.31
C ILE A 290 -19.98 -19.48 6.00
N TYR A 291 -19.95 -19.40 7.33
CA TYR A 291 -18.71 -19.19 8.10
C TYR A 291 -17.60 -20.18 7.74
N VAL A 292 -17.90 -21.48 7.65
CA VAL A 292 -16.87 -22.51 7.39
C VAL A 292 -16.20 -22.30 6.04
N THR A 293 -17.00 -22.01 5.00
CA THR A 293 -16.52 -21.72 3.65
C THR A 293 -15.71 -20.43 3.61
N ASP A 294 -16.20 -19.37 4.27
CA ASP A 294 -15.50 -18.09 4.36
C ASP A 294 -14.14 -18.23 5.05
N ALA A 295 -14.11 -18.85 6.23
CA ALA A 295 -12.88 -19.08 6.99
C ALA A 295 -11.88 -19.91 6.20
N TYR A 296 -12.31 -20.99 5.52
CA TYR A 296 -11.44 -21.82 4.71
C TYR A 296 -10.75 -21.01 3.61
N HIS A 297 -11.51 -20.30 2.80
CA HIS A 297 -10.94 -19.55 1.68
C HIS A 297 -10.13 -18.34 2.15
N SER A 298 -10.63 -17.60 3.13
CA SER A 298 -9.97 -16.41 3.67
C SER A 298 -8.63 -16.74 4.31
N LEU A 299 -8.53 -17.81 5.12
CA LEU A 299 -7.27 -18.23 5.73
C LEU A 299 -6.31 -18.84 4.71
N SER A 300 -6.82 -19.61 3.75
CA SER A 300 -5.99 -20.24 2.71
C SER A 300 -5.38 -19.23 1.75
N ILE A 301 -6.05 -18.10 1.47
CA ILE A 301 -5.48 -16.97 0.71
C ILE A 301 -4.21 -16.42 1.38
N GLU A 302 -4.20 -16.37 2.72
CA GLU A 302 -3.05 -15.97 3.55
C GLU A 302 -2.06 -17.13 3.78
N ARG A 303 -2.21 -18.24 3.04
CA ARG A 303 -1.33 -19.43 3.08
C ARG A 303 -1.34 -20.21 4.39
N TYR A 304 -2.38 -20.07 5.22
CA TYR A 304 -2.61 -21.00 6.33
C TYR A 304 -3.04 -22.37 5.80
N LYS A 305 -2.65 -23.45 6.48
CA LYS A 305 -3.02 -24.82 6.12
C LYS A 305 -4.20 -25.28 6.98
N VAL A 306 -5.39 -24.81 6.63
CA VAL A 306 -6.64 -25.13 7.35
C VAL A 306 -7.50 -26.10 6.55
N THR A 307 -8.24 -26.96 7.26
CA THR A 307 -9.27 -27.82 6.66
C THR A 307 -10.65 -27.45 7.22
N PRO A 308 -11.74 -27.76 6.50
CA PRO A 308 -13.10 -27.55 7.02
C PRO A 308 -13.33 -28.20 8.39
N GLU A 309 -12.74 -29.37 8.64
CA GLU A 309 -12.87 -30.09 9.92
C GLU A 309 -12.17 -29.34 11.05
N LEU A 310 -10.98 -28.78 10.79
CA LEU A 310 -10.27 -27.95 11.77
C LEU A 310 -11.10 -26.70 12.11
N ILE A 311 -11.65 -26.04 11.10
CA ILE A 311 -12.47 -24.84 11.27
C ILE A 311 -13.74 -25.16 12.08
N ALA A 312 -14.40 -26.29 11.78
CA ALA A 312 -15.58 -26.77 12.52
C ALA A 312 -15.23 -27.14 13.97
N LYS A 313 -14.08 -27.78 14.20
CA LYS A 313 -13.59 -28.11 15.55
C LYS A 313 -13.35 -26.84 16.39
N VAL A 314 -12.76 -25.82 15.77
CA VAL A 314 -12.40 -24.57 16.45
C VAL A 314 -13.63 -23.70 16.73
N SER A 315 -14.59 -23.64 15.80
CA SER A 315 -15.83 -22.88 15.98
C SER A 315 -16.81 -23.53 16.96
N SER A 316 -16.83 -24.86 17.06
CA SER A 316 -17.64 -25.58 18.06
C SER A 316 -17.11 -25.48 19.50
N GLY A 317 -15.94 -24.90 19.72
CA GLY A 317 -15.32 -24.81 21.05
C GLY A 317 -14.62 -26.09 21.51
N ALA A 318 -14.57 -27.13 20.67
CA ALA A 318 -13.90 -28.40 20.95
C ALA A 318 -12.36 -28.32 20.90
N TRP A 319 -11.81 -27.15 20.57
CA TRP A 319 -10.38 -26.87 20.61
C TRP A 319 -10.04 -26.12 21.92
N ASN A 320 -9.15 -26.69 22.73
CA ASN A 320 -8.78 -26.14 24.05
C ASN A 320 -7.27 -25.84 24.14
N SER A 321 -6.92 -24.55 24.08
CA SER A 321 -5.53 -24.07 24.24
C SER A 321 -4.99 -24.18 25.67
N ASN A 322 -5.85 -24.30 26.68
CA ASN A 322 -5.42 -24.26 28.08
C ASN A 322 -4.84 -25.61 28.54
N GLU A 323 -5.30 -26.71 27.96
CA GLU A 323 -4.98 -28.07 28.44
C GLU A 323 -3.97 -28.80 27.53
N ASN A 324 -3.97 -28.54 26.21
CA ASN A 324 -3.13 -29.27 25.27
C ASN A 324 -1.93 -28.45 24.77
N VAL A 325 -0.72 -28.94 25.07
CA VAL A 325 0.57 -28.31 24.67
C VAL A 325 0.80 -28.43 23.16
N GLU A 326 0.26 -29.46 22.50
CA GLU A 326 0.33 -29.59 21.04
C GLU A 326 -0.58 -28.60 20.33
N ASP A 327 -1.80 -28.38 20.84
CA ASP A 327 -2.75 -27.43 20.26
C ASP A 327 -2.24 -25.98 20.37
N ARG A 328 -1.54 -25.62 21.45
CA ARG A 328 -0.89 -24.29 21.62
C ARG A 328 0.13 -23.95 20.55
N LYS A 329 0.68 -24.93 19.84
CA LYS A 329 1.73 -24.73 18.83
C LYS A 329 1.23 -24.79 17.39
N GLN A 330 -0.07 -25.06 17.19
CA GLN A 330 -0.65 -25.12 15.86
C GLN A 330 -1.03 -23.71 15.38
N ARG A 331 -0.09 -23.05 14.70
CA ARG A 331 -0.29 -21.74 14.05
C ARG A 331 -1.59 -21.67 13.25
N ASP A 332 -1.91 -22.72 12.49
CA ASP A 332 -3.12 -22.78 11.67
C ASP A 332 -4.41 -22.85 12.52
N ALA A 333 -4.40 -23.58 13.64
CA ALA A 333 -5.54 -23.67 14.55
C ALA A 333 -5.79 -22.35 15.29
N MET A 334 -4.73 -21.66 15.73
CA MET A 334 -4.85 -20.32 16.32
C MET A 334 -5.38 -19.29 15.33
N ALA A 335 -4.92 -19.35 14.08
CA ALA A 335 -5.44 -18.48 13.02
C ALA A 335 -6.92 -18.74 12.75
N ALA A 336 -7.34 -20.01 12.71
CA ALA A 336 -8.75 -20.38 12.60
C ALA A 336 -9.57 -19.89 13.80
N ARG A 337 -9.02 -19.96 15.02
CA ARG A 337 -9.71 -19.52 16.25
C ARG A 337 -9.89 -18.01 16.29
N GLY A 338 -8.83 -17.27 15.99
CA GLY A 338 -8.90 -15.81 15.95
C GLY A 338 -9.83 -15.34 14.84
N TYR A 339 -9.83 -16.02 13.69
CA TYR A 339 -10.78 -15.74 12.61
C TYR A 339 -12.23 -15.93 13.06
N TYR A 340 -12.53 -17.01 13.78
CA TYR A 340 -13.86 -17.22 14.37
C TYR A 340 -14.27 -16.10 15.33
N GLN A 341 -13.37 -15.71 16.25
CA GLN A 341 -13.66 -14.65 17.23
C GLN A 341 -13.91 -13.32 16.53
N ALA A 342 -13.06 -12.94 15.58
CA ALA A 342 -13.24 -11.74 14.77
C ALA A 342 -14.54 -11.79 13.96
N PHE A 343 -14.89 -12.94 13.38
CA PHE A 343 -16.12 -13.14 12.63
C PHE A 343 -17.37 -12.89 13.49
N GLN A 344 -17.39 -13.36 14.74
CA GLN A 344 -18.50 -13.06 15.65
C GLN A 344 -18.62 -11.55 15.91
N GLN A 345 -17.50 -10.85 16.07
CA GLN A 345 -17.54 -9.40 16.21
C GLN A 345 -17.99 -8.66 14.97
N VAL A 346 -17.63 -9.15 13.78
CA VAL A 346 -18.11 -8.60 12.51
C VAL A 346 -19.62 -8.82 12.37
N LYS A 347 -20.14 -9.97 12.83
CA LYS A 347 -21.58 -10.24 12.85
C LYS A 347 -22.35 -9.27 13.75
N GLU A 348 -21.81 -8.93 14.92
CA GLU A 348 -22.39 -7.89 15.79
C GLU A 348 -22.45 -6.53 15.06
N SER A 349 -21.38 -6.14 14.37
CA SER A 349 -21.35 -4.91 13.57
C SER A 349 -22.37 -4.93 12.44
N ILE A 350 -22.55 -6.08 11.77
CA ILE A 350 -23.58 -6.26 10.74
C ILE A 350 -24.98 -6.12 11.34
N ALA A 351 -25.26 -6.73 12.49
CA ALA A 351 -26.55 -6.62 13.16
C ALA A 351 -26.91 -5.15 13.44
N ALA A 352 -25.97 -4.37 13.99
CA ALA A 352 -26.17 -2.93 14.23
C ALA A 352 -26.46 -2.14 12.93
N ILE A 353 -25.81 -2.50 11.83
CA ILE A 353 -26.03 -1.85 10.52
C ILE A 353 -27.41 -2.18 9.95
N LEU A 354 -27.85 -3.44 10.08
CA LEU A 354 -29.20 -3.83 9.67
C LEU A 354 -30.26 -3.08 10.50
N GLU A 355 -29.98 -2.79 11.78
CA GLU A 355 -30.81 -1.97 12.65
C GLU A 355 -30.74 -0.45 12.36
N GLY A 356 -29.95 -0.02 11.38
CA GLY A 356 -29.90 1.36 10.89
C GLY A 356 -28.67 2.17 11.30
N ALA A 357 -27.65 1.56 11.92
CA ALA A 357 -26.38 2.23 12.16
C ALA A 357 -25.68 2.60 10.84
N ASN A 358 -24.96 3.73 10.81
CA ASN A 358 -24.14 4.10 9.67
C ASN A 358 -22.97 3.10 9.54
N SER A 359 -22.87 2.42 8.40
CA SER A 359 -21.89 1.35 8.21
C SER A 359 -20.43 1.82 8.31
N GLY A 360 -20.11 3.01 7.82
CA GLY A 360 -18.76 3.57 7.90
C GLY A 360 -18.36 3.87 9.34
N GLN A 361 -19.24 4.52 10.10
CA GLN A 361 -19.01 4.82 11.53
C GLN A 361 -18.97 3.56 12.39
N GLN A 362 -19.84 2.59 12.13
CA GLN A 362 -19.83 1.31 12.83
C GLN A 362 -18.51 0.57 12.61
N ALA A 363 -18.04 0.50 11.36
CA ALA A 363 -16.78 -0.15 11.03
C ALA A 363 -15.56 0.60 11.63
N ASP A 364 -15.60 1.94 11.68
CA ASP A 364 -14.55 2.76 12.33
C ASP A 364 -14.42 2.43 13.83
N GLY A 365 -15.54 2.35 14.54
CA GLY A 365 -15.55 1.99 15.96
C GLY A 365 -15.08 0.55 16.24
N ASP A 366 -15.35 -0.38 15.32
CA ASP A 366 -15.22 -1.81 15.60
C ASP A 366 -13.97 -2.47 15.01
N HIS A 367 -13.33 -1.91 13.96
CA HIS A 367 -12.24 -2.59 13.25
C HIS A 367 -11.03 -2.90 14.16
N ALA A 368 -10.80 -2.10 15.20
CA ALA A 368 -9.76 -2.36 16.19
C ALA A 368 -10.12 -3.54 17.12
N LYS A 369 -11.40 -3.75 17.42
CA LYS A 369 -11.89 -4.92 18.16
C LYS A 369 -11.76 -6.17 17.30
N TRP A 370 -12.18 -6.13 16.04
CA TRP A 370 -12.03 -7.26 15.11
C TRP A 370 -10.56 -7.70 15.00
N TYR A 371 -9.64 -6.73 14.88
CA TYR A 371 -8.20 -7.02 14.80
C TYR A 371 -7.66 -7.67 16.07
N ARG A 372 -8.07 -7.19 17.25
CA ARG A 372 -7.68 -7.81 18.52
C ARG A 372 -8.14 -9.26 18.62
N GLU A 373 -9.41 -9.53 18.33
CA GLU A 373 -9.95 -10.90 18.33
C GLU A 373 -9.26 -11.80 17.30
N LEU A 374 -8.89 -11.25 16.14
CA LEU A 374 -8.20 -12.00 15.09
C LEU A 374 -6.85 -12.59 15.55
N PHE A 375 -6.20 -11.95 16.52
CA PHE A 375 -4.86 -12.33 17.01
C PHE A 375 -4.81 -12.68 18.50
N ASP A 376 -5.92 -12.56 19.23
CA ASP A 376 -6.01 -12.89 20.66
C ASP A 376 -5.50 -14.31 20.98
N PRO A 377 -5.80 -15.37 20.19
CA PRO A 377 -5.22 -16.70 20.44
C PRO A 377 -3.70 -16.74 20.39
N SER A 378 -3.08 -15.89 19.56
CA SER A 378 -1.62 -15.77 19.48
C SER A 378 -1.04 -15.07 20.72
N VAL A 379 -1.80 -14.15 21.32
CA VAL A 379 -1.44 -13.50 22.60
C VAL A 379 -1.57 -14.49 23.75
N VAL A 380 -2.68 -15.24 23.81
CA VAL A 380 -2.92 -16.29 24.82
C VAL A 380 -1.83 -17.39 24.75
N ALA A 381 -1.39 -17.75 23.55
CA ALA A 381 -0.29 -18.70 23.35
C ALA A 381 1.10 -18.12 23.65
N GLY A 382 1.22 -16.82 23.96
CA GLY A 382 2.48 -16.14 24.23
C GLY A 382 3.36 -15.88 22.99
N LEU A 383 2.80 -16.00 21.78
CA LEU A 383 3.50 -15.70 20.53
C LEU A 383 3.53 -14.21 20.21
N LEU A 384 2.52 -13.47 20.67
CA LEU A 384 2.43 -12.02 20.59
C LEU A 384 2.24 -11.41 21.98
N LYS A 385 2.68 -10.17 22.16
CA LYS A 385 2.36 -9.38 23.35
C LYS A 385 1.04 -8.64 23.15
N PRO A 386 0.27 -8.37 24.21
CA PRO A 386 -0.93 -7.53 24.09
C PRO A 386 -0.64 -6.15 23.45
N ALA A 387 0.53 -5.59 23.72
CA ALA A 387 0.97 -4.32 23.14
C ALA A 387 1.18 -4.38 21.61
N ASP A 388 1.43 -5.56 21.04
CA ASP A 388 1.59 -5.73 19.59
C ASP A 388 0.24 -5.57 18.85
N LEU A 389 -0.89 -5.69 19.57
CA LEU A 389 -2.24 -5.48 19.03
C LEU A 389 -2.80 -4.07 19.31
N ALA A 390 -1.98 -3.18 19.91
CA ALA A 390 -2.40 -1.84 20.29
C ALA A 390 -2.27 -0.85 19.11
N GLY A 391 -3.39 -0.60 18.44
CA GLY A 391 -3.47 0.40 17.37
C GLY A 391 -2.86 -0.06 16.04
N TYR A 392 -2.46 0.91 15.22
CA TYR A 392 -1.84 0.65 13.92
C TYR A 392 -0.35 0.30 14.05
N ARG A 393 0.20 -0.29 13.00
CA ARG A 393 1.60 -0.72 12.96
C ARG A 393 2.57 0.43 13.24
N ASN A 394 3.64 0.09 13.93
CA ASN A 394 4.74 0.98 14.29
C ASN A 394 6.01 0.74 13.46
N HIS A 395 6.00 -0.22 12.54
CA HIS A 395 7.09 -0.50 11.61
C HIS A 395 6.58 -0.53 10.16
N GLN A 396 7.49 -0.29 9.22
CA GLN A 396 7.17 -0.44 7.80
C GLN A 396 6.96 -1.91 7.45
N VAL A 397 5.93 -2.18 6.65
CA VAL A 397 5.61 -3.51 6.14
C VAL A 397 5.60 -3.50 4.60
N TYR A 398 5.71 -4.69 4.03
CA TYR A 398 5.72 -4.91 2.58
C TYR A 398 4.80 -6.05 2.23
N ILE A 399 4.17 -5.97 1.05
CA ILE A 399 3.26 -7.00 0.57
C ILE A 399 4.04 -7.97 -0.32
N SER A 400 3.94 -9.26 -0.02
CA SER A 400 4.64 -10.28 -0.80
C SER A 400 4.27 -10.18 -2.28
N ASN A 401 5.30 -10.19 -3.14
CA ASN A 401 5.19 -10.09 -4.59
C ASN A 401 4.50 -8.83 -5.16
N SER A 402 4.47 -7.73 -4.41
CA SER A 402 3.86 -6.48 -4.85
C SER A 402 4.89 -5.38 -5.01
N LYS A 403 4.79 -4.59 -6.09
CA LYS A 403 5.56 -3.34 -6.23
C LYS A 403 5.00 -2.22 -5.38
N HIS A 404 3.74 -2.33 -4.93
CA HIS A 404 3.15 -1.38 -4.01
C HIS A 404 3.89 -1.43 -2.68
N VAL A 405 4.35 -0.26 -2.24
CA VAL A 405 4.90 -0.09 -0.91
C VAL A 405 3.80 0.59 -0.09
N PRO A 406 3.24 -0.09 0.93
CA PRO A 406 2.26 0.52 1.82
C PRO A 406 2.76 1.85 2.38
N LEU A 407 1.82 2.75 2.70
CA LEU A 407 2.17 4.09 3.19
C LEU A 407 3.10 4.00 4.41
N ASN A 408 3.89 5.02 4.72
CA ASN A 408 4.71 4.94 5.94
C ASN A 408 3.86 4.93 7.21
N VAL A 409 4.49 4.56 8.33
CA VAL A 409 3.81 4.43 9.64
C VAL A 409 3.12 5.72 10.09
N ASP A 410 3.69 6.89 9.77
CA ASP A 410 3.14 8.18 10.18
C ASP A 410 1.87 8.52 9.40
N ALA A 411 1.77 8.05 8.15
CA ALA A 411 0.62 8.24 7.29
C ALA A 411 -0.68 7.60 7.80
N MET A 412 -0.58 6.59 8.69
CA MET A 412 -1.76 5.86 9.18
C MET A 412 -2.75 6.79 9.90
N ARG A 413 -2.23 7.77 10.65
CA ARG A 413 -3.02 8.72 11.44
C ARG A 413 -3.82 9.70 10.57
N ASP A 414 -3.40 9.88 9.33
CA ASP A 414 -4.08 10.74 8.37
C ASP A 414 -4.99 9.93 7.44
N ALA A 415 -4.50 8.78 6.96
CA ALA A 415 -5.17 8.00 5.92
C ALA A 415 -6.37 7.19 6.44
N MET A 416 -6.27 6.60 7.64
CA MET A 416 -7.33 5.75 8.19
C MET A 416 -8.60 6.53 8.57
N PRO A 417 -8.52 7.69 9.25
CA PRO A 417 -9.72 8.50 9.51
C PRO A 417 -10.42 8.94 8.21
N VAL A 418 -9.65 9.32 7.19
CA VAL A 418 -10.19 9.70 5.89
C VAL A 418 -10.90 8.53 5.20
N LEU A 419 -10.35 7.32 5.27
CA LEU A 419 -11.03 6.13 4.74
C LEU A 419 -12.41 5.94 5.39
N PHE A 420 -12.49 6.02 6.72
CA PHE A 420 -13.76 5.80 7.42
C PHE A 420 -14.76 6.95 7.27
N GLU A 421 -14.29 8.20 7.16
CA GLU A 421 -15.11 9.35 6.76
C GLU A 421 -15.75 9.10 5.39
N LEU A 422 -14.96 8.71 4.39
CA LEU A 422 -15.43 8.42 3.03
C LEU A 422 -16.42 7.25 3.01
N LEU A 423 -16.20 6.21 3.83
CA LEU A 423 -17.13 5.10 3.99
C LEU A 423 -18.47 5.55 4.61
N ALA A 424 -18.42 6.46 5.58
CA ALA A 424 -19.62 6.98 6.23
C ALA A 424 -20.45 7.87 5.30
N GLU A 425 -19.79 8.63 4.42
CA GLU A 425 -20.40 9.57 3.48
C GLU A 425 -20.90 8.94 2.18
N GLU A 426 -20.23 7.89 1.68
CA GLU A 426 -20.61 7.20 0.45
C GLU A 426 -22.03 6.65 0.55
N LYS A 427 -22.83 6.76 -0.51
CA LYS A 427 -24.24 6.33 -0.51
C LYS A 427 -24.43 4.96 -1.12
N GLU A 428 -23.57 4.56 -2.05
CA GLU A 428 -23.68 3.30 -2.77
C GLU A 428 -22.97 2.16 -2.00
N PRO A 429 -23.69 1.15 -1.46
CA PRO A 429 -23.08 0.13 -0.61
C PRO A 429 -22.03 -0.73 -1.34
N PHE A 430 -22.22 -0.98 -2.63
CA PHE A 430 -21.23 -1.70 -3.44
C PHE A 430 -19.94 -0.88 -3.63
N VAL A 431 -20.05 0.43 -3.80
CA VAL A 431 -18.88 1.34 -3.85
C VAL A 431 -18.15 1.30 -2.52
N ARG A 432 -18.87 1.38 -1.38
CA ARG A 432 -18.28 1.21 -0.05
C ARG A 432 -17.55 -0.12 0.07
N ALA A 433 -18.13 -1.22 -0.41
CA ALA A 433 -17.51 -2.53 -0.32
C ALA A 433 -16.21 -2.64 -1.11
N VAL A 434 -16.21 -2.20 -2.37
CA VAL A 434 -15.03 -2.28 -3.25
C VAL A 434 -13.93 -1.33 -2.78
N LEU A 435 -14.25 -0.04 -2.54
CA LEU A 435 -13.25 0.94 -2.13
C LEU A 435 -12.81 0.77 -0.69
N GLY A 436 -13.75 0.44 0.22
CA GLY A 436 -13.44 0.12 1.61
C GLY A 436 -12.44 -1.02 1.71
N HIS A 437 -12.68 -2.11 0.98
CA HIS A 437 -11.73 -3.21 0.89
C HIS A 437 -10.37 -2.76 0.33
N PHE A 438 -10.37 -2.21 -0.90
CA PHE A 438 -9.15 -1.90 -1.62
C PHE A 438 -8.29 -0.87 -0.90
N ILE A 439 -8.88 0.24 -0.45
CA ILE A 439 -8.14 1.32 0.21
C ILE A 439 -7.63 0.87 1.58
N PHE A 440 -8.38 0.06 2.33
CA PHE A 440 -7.90 -0.52 3.59
C PHE A 440 -6.63 -1.35 3.36
N VAL A 441 -6.63 -2.25 2.38
CA VAL A 441 -5.45 -3.10 2.09
C VAL A 441 -4.31 -2.32 1.41
N PHE A 442 -4.62 -1.23 0.71
CA PHE A 442 -3.65 -0.29 0.16
C PHE A 442 -2.90 0.48 1.26
N ILE A 443 -3.62 0.99 2.27
CA ILE A 443 -3.03 1.64 3.45
C ILE A 443 -2.23 0.63 4.27
N HIS A 444 -2.77 -0.59 4.42
CA HIS A 444 -2.15 -1.70 5.14
C HIS A 444 -1.85 -1.36 6.61
N PRO A 445 -2.86 -1.04 7.43
CA PRO A 445 -2.68 -0.39 8.72
C PRO A 445 -2.09 -1.27 9.84
N TYR A 446 -2.14 -2.59 9.72
CA TYR A 446 -1.69 -3.52 10.77
C TYR A 446 -0.43 -4.29 10.38
N MET A 447 0.24 -4.90 11.37
CA MET A 447 1.45 -5.71 11.16
C MET A 447 1.18 -7.00 10.34
N ASP A 448 0.01 -7.60 10.52
CA ASP A 448 -0.50 -8.75 9.78
C ASP A 448 -2.04 -8.70 9.78
N GLY A 449 -2.71 -9.53 8.99
CA GLY A 449 -4.16 -9.69 8.99
C GLY A 449 -4.93 -8.70 8.12
N ASN A 450 -4.24 -7.77 7.44
CA ASN A 450 -4.87 -6.75 6.60
C ASN A 450 -5.77 -7.33 5.51
N GLY A 451 -5.39 -8.46 4.89
CA GLY A 451 -6.23 -9.14 3.90
C GLY A 451 -7.54 -9.69 4.48
N ARG A 452 -7.47 -10.32 5.66
CA ARG A 452 -8.63 -10.86 6.40
C ARG A 452 -9.56 -9.72 6.86
N MET A 453 -8.97 -8.68 7.46
CA MET A 453 -9.67 -7.46 7.87
C MET A 453 -10.34 -6.76 6.69
N GLY A 454 -9.66 -6.64 5.55
CA GLY A 454 -10.23 -6.05 4.34
C GLY A 454 -11.42 -6.86 3.81
N ARG A 455 -11.38 -8.20 3.84
CA ARG A 455 -12.51 -9.05 3.44
C ARG A 455 -13.70 -8.95 4.41
N PHE A 456 -13.45 -8.80 5.72
CA PHE A 456 -14.52 -8.47 6.67
C PHE A 456 -15.13 -7.10 6.39
N LEU A 457 -14.31 -6.06 6.22
CA LEU A 457 -14.78 -4.72 5.89
C LEU A 457 -15.62 -4.71 4.60
N MET A 458 -15.18 -5.43 3.57
CA MET A 458 -15.95 -5.63 2.34
C MET A 458 -17.35 -6.16 2.62
N ASN A 459 -17.45 -7.23 3.42
CA ASN A 459 -18.73 -7.88 3.71
C ASN A 459 -19.63 -7.05 4.62
N VAL A 460 -19.08 -6.28 5.56
CA VAL A 460 -19.83 -5.31 6.37
C VAL A 460 -20.45 -4.24 5.47
N MET A 461 -19.70 -3.73 4.49
CA MET A 461 -20.22 -2.74 3.54
C MET A 461 -21.25 -3.35 2.58
N LEU A 462 -21.08 -4.61 2.16
CA LEU A 462 -22.08 -5.35 1.38
C LEU A 462 -23.39 -5.53 2.18
N ALA A 463 -23.30 -5.87 3.46
CA ALA A 463 -24.47 -6.00 4.33
C ALA A 463 -25.26 -4.68 4.44
N SER A 464 -24.59 -3.52 4.39
CA SER A 464 -25.25 -2.21 4.38
C SER A 464 -26.13 -1.93 3.15
N GLY A 465 -26.10 -2.79 2.12
CA GLY A 465 -27.01 -2.77 0.98
C GLY A 465 -27.90 -4.01 0.86
N GLY A 466 -27.86 -4.91 1.85
CA GLY A 466 -28.54 -6.20 1.82
C GLY A 466 -27.95 -7.20 0.82
N TYR A 467 -26.73 -6.98 0.34
CA TYR A 467 -26.04 -7.99 -0.46
C TYR A 467 -25.70 -9.20 0.41
N PRO A 468 -25.70 -10.42 -0.14
CA PRO A 468 -25.29 -11.60 0.61
C PRO A 468 -23.79 -11.57 0.91
N TRP A 469 -23.38 -12.19 2.02
CA TRP A 469 -21.96 -12.40 2.33
C TRP A 469 -21.27 -13.10 1.14
N THR A 470 -20.18 -12.49 0.67
CA THR A 470 -19.47 -12.87 -0.54
C THR A 470 -18.06 -13.32 -0.19
N VAL A 471 -17.75 -14.59 -0.50
CA VAL A 471 -16.42 -15.18 -0.26
C VAL A 471 -15.59 -15.07 -1.53
N ILE A 472 -14.32 -14.69 -1.36
CA ILE A 472 -13.32 -14.73 -2.44
C ILE A 472 -12.71 -16.14 -2.44
N PRO A 473 -12.89 -16.95 -3.50
CA PRO A 473 -12.35 -18.31 -3.53
C PRO A 473 -10.82 -18.31 -3.57
N VAL A 474 -10.20 -19.28 -2.89
CA VAL A 474 -8.73 -19.40 -2.84
C VAL A 474 -8.16 -19.78 -4.21
N GLU A 475 -8.95 -20.47 -5.03
CA GLU A 475 -8.65 -20.82 -6.42
C GLU A 475 -8.48 -19.57 -7.28
N SER A 476 -9.18 -18.48 -6.93
CA SER A 476 -9.09 -17.19 -7.60
C SER A 476 -8.03 -16.26 -7.00
N ARG A 477 -7.19 -16.74 -6.07
CA ARG A 477 -6.15 -15.93 -5.39
C ARG A 477 -5.26 -15.19 -6.38
N THR A 478 -4.82 -15.83 -7.46
CA THR A 478 -3.95 -15.18 -8.46
C THR A 478 -4.65 -13.99 -9.13
N GLN A 479 -5.90 -14.18 -9.57
CA GLN A 479 -6.70 -13.12 -10.19
C GLN A 479 -6.96 -11.96 -9.19
N TYR A 480 -7.33 -12.29 -7.95
CA TYR A 480 -7.55 -11.32 -6.89
C TYR A 480 -6.28 -10.49 -6.60
N MET A 481 -5.12 -11.13 -6.43
CA MET A 481 -3.86 -10.43 -6.17
C MET A 481 -3.41 -9.57 -7.37
N GLN A 482 -3.60 -10.04 -8.61
CA GLN A 482 -3.29 -9.26 -9.81
C GLN A 482 -4.17 -8.02 -9.95
N ALA A 483 -5.47 -8.15 -9.63
CA ALA A 483 -6.40 -7.02 -9.65
C ALA A 483 -6.04 -5.96 -8.59
N LEU A 484 -5.62 -6.38 -7.40
CA LEU A 484 -5.11 -5.47 -6.36
C LEU A 484 -3.78 -4.81 -6.75
N GLU A 485 -2.86 -5.56 -7.37
CA GLU A 485 -1.58 -5.02 -7.88
C GLU A 485 -1.83 -3.95 -8.95
N GLN A 486 -2.74 -4.19 -9.89
CA GLN A 486 -3.12 -3.21 -10.91
C GLN A 486 -3.72 -1.96 -10.27
N ALA A 487 -4.66 -2.11 -9.34
CA ALA A 487 -5.29 -0.99 -8.67
C ALA A 487 -4.30 -0.16 -7.83
N SER A 488 -3.37 -0.81 -7.12
CA SER A 488 -2.39 -0.14 -6.25
C SER A 488 -1.24 0.53 -7.02
N THR A 489 -0.78 -0.07 -8.12
CA THR A 489 0.40 0.41 -8.86
C THR A 489 0.06 1.29 -10.08
N GLN A 490 -1.12 1.10 -10.66
CA GLN A 490 -1.57 1.80 -11.88
C GLN A 490 -2.81 2.65 -11.65
N GLN A 491 -3.34 2.70 -10.42
CA GLN A 491 -4.56 3.45 -10.06
C GLN A 491 -5.81 3.01 -10.85
N ASP A 492 -5.81 1.78 -11.36
CA ASP A 492 -6.91 1.21 -12.14
C ASP A 492 -7.64 0.11 -11.35
N ILE A 493 -8.78 0.49 -10.78
CA ILE A 493 -9.63 -0.39 -9.95
C ILE A 493 -10.50 -1.35 -10.79
N SER A 494 -10.54 -1.19 -12.11
CA SER A 494 -11.57 -1.80 -12.97
C SER A 494 -11.61 -3.32 -12.84
N ALA A 495 -10.45 -3.97 -12.86
CA ALA A 495 -10.34 -5.42 -12.73
C ALA A 495 -10.83 -5.92 -11.36
N PHE A 496 -10.50 -5.20 -10.29
CA PHE A 496 -10.91 -5.55 -8.93
C PHE A 496 -12.42 -5.37 -8.74
N SER A 497 -12.96 -4.23 -9.19
CA SER A 497 -14.40 -3.97 -9.15
C SER A 497 -15.19 -5.02 -9.93
N ALA A 498 -14.76 -5.36 -11.15
CA ALA A 498 -15.42 -6.37 -11.98
C ALA A 498 -15.37 -7.77 -11.33
N PHE A 499 -14.24 -8.12 -10.72
CA PHE A 499 -14.08 -9.38 -10.00
C PHE A 499 -15.06 -9.50 -8.82
N ILE A 500 -15.14 -8.47 -7.97
CA ILE A 500 -16.11 -8.46 -6.85
C ILE A 500 -17.54 -8.43 -7.36
N ALA A 501 -17.84 -7.65 -8.40
CA ALA A 501 -19.18 -7.58 -8.98
C ALA A 501 -19.64 -8.94 -9.51
N GLN A 502 -18.72 -9.72 -10.12
CA GLN A 502 -19.03 -11.08 -10.56
C GLN A 502 -19.39 -11.98 -9.38
N LEU A 503 -18.56 -12.02 -8.33
CA LEU A 503 -18.80 -12.85 -7.14
C LEU A 503 -20.13 -12.49 -6.45
N VAL A 504 -20.40 -11.20 -6.26
CA VAL A 504 -21.67 -10.72 -5.68
C VAL A 504 -22.87 -11.14 -6.54
N ASN A 505 -22.80 -10.97 -7.87
CA ASN A 505 -23.87 -11.39 -8.78
C ASN A 505 -24.11 -12.90 -8.76
N GLU A 506 -23.05 -13.71 -8.69
CA GLU A 506 -23.17 -15.16 -8.59
C GLU A 506 -23.82 -15.57 -7.27
N ARG A 507 -23.44 -14.91 -6.17
CA ARG A 507 -24.03 -15.16 -4.85
C ARG A 507 -25.50 -14.77 -4.78
N MET A 508 -25.87 -13.61 -5.33
CA MET A 508 -27.28 -13.19 -5.43
C MET A 508 -28.14 -14.15 -6.28
N LYS A 509 -27.54 -14.88 -7.22
CA LYS A 509 -28.21 -15.95 -7.99
C LYS A 509 -28.26 -17.30 -7.27
N GLY A 510 -27.82 -17.37 -6.02
CA GLY A 510 -27.82 -18.59 -5.21
C GLY A 510 -26.71 -19.59 -5.56
N LYS A 511 -25.68 -19.20 -6.34
CA LYS A 511 -24.56 -20.11 -6.61
C LYS A 511 -23.76 -20.35 -5.33
N MET A 512 -23.47 -21.62 -5.06
CA MET A 512 -22.61 -22.04 -3.96
C MET A 512 -21.14 -22.01 -4.40
N ILE A 513 -20.29 -21.53 -3.50
CA ILE A 513 -18.85 -21.44 -3.72
C ILE A 513 -18.27 -22.84 -3.50
N GLY A 514 -17.70 -23.44 -4.56
CA GLY A 514 -17.18 -24.80 -4.53
C GLY A 514 -17.97 -25.85 -5.34
N ALA A 515 -19.00 -25.47 -6.11
CA ALA A 515 -19.64 -26.38 -7.06
C ALA A 515 -18.82 -26.46 -8.37
N LYS A 516 -17.75 -27.24 -8.36
CA LYS A 516 -17.22 -27.89 -9.57
C LYS A 516 -17.02 -29.37 -9.32
#